data_AF-A0A674J6F6-F1
#
_entry.id   AF-A0A674J6F6-F1
#
_cell.length_a   1.000
_cell.length_b   1.000
_cell.length_c   1.000
_cell.angle_alpha   90.00
_cell.angle_beta   90.00
_cell.angle_gamma   90.00
#
_symmetry.space_group_name_H-M   'P 1'
#
loop_
_entity.id
_entity.type
_entity.pdbx_description
1 polymer ?
#
loop_
_entity_poly.entity_id
_entity_poly.type
_entity_poly.pdbx_seq_one_letter_code
_entity_poly.pdbx_strand_id
1 'polypeptide(L)' 'MKIKTLFICAGFTQDSPSYPEACIRAGGFCQFNCPPLSTPIGICGFVQSCCKWR' A
#
# COMPACT_ATOMS: atom_id res chain seq x y z
N MET A 1 20.75 -27.41 2.41
CA MET A 1 19.91 -26.55 1.53
C MET A 1 18.53 -26.44 2.17
N LYS A 2 18.13 -25.26 2.62
CA LYS A 2 16.94 -25.05 3.45
C LYS A 2 15.79 -24.59 2.54
N ILE A 3 14.91 -25.54 2.18
CA ILE A 3 13.73 -25.28 1.35
C ILE A 3 12.77 -24.46 2.21
N LYS A 4 12.73 -23.15 1.98
CA LYS A 4 11.72 -22.26 2.54
C LYS A 4 10.46 -22.41 1.69
N THR A 5 9.50 -23.16 2.21
CA THR A 5 8.13 -23.22 1.70
C THR A 5 7.56 -21.80 1.68
N LEU A 6 7.58 -21.18 0.50
CA LEU A 6 6.95 -19.90 0.22
C LEU A 6 5.44 -20.11 0.21
N PHE A 7 4.77 -19.67 1.26
CA PHE A 7 3.32 -19.52 1.28
C PHE A 7 2.95 -18.42 0.27
N ILE A 8 2.49 -18.84 -0.90
CA ILE A 8 1.98 -17.98 -1.97
C ILE A 8 0.57 -17.53 -1.55
N CYS A 9 0.49 -16.44 -0.79
CA CYS A 9 -0.67 -15.54 -0.85
C CYS A 9 -0.46 -14.65 -2.07
N ALA A 10 -1.19 -14.92 -3.15
CA ALA A 10 -1.16 -14.19 -4.42
C ALA A 10 -1.75 -12.76 -4.31
N GLY A 11 -1.23 -11.91 -3.42
CA GLY A 11 -1.82 -10.57 -3.22
C GLY A 11 -1.03 -9.53 -2.42
N PHE A 12 0.21 -9.79 -1.97
CA PHE A 12 0.99 -8.80 -1.24
C PHE A 12 2.46 -8.85 -1.65
N THR A 13 2.76 -8.21 -2.77
CA THR A 13 4.14 -7.85 -3.11
C THR A 13 4.61 -6.80 -2.10
N GLN A 14 5.22 -7.25 -0.99
CA GLN A 14 5.81 -6.41 0.06
C GLN A 14 7.00 -5.55 -0.42
N ASP A 15 7.30 -5.57 -1.73
CA ASP A 15 8.30 -4.73 -2.41
C ASP A 15 7.71 -3.44 -3.01
N SER A 16 6.41 -3.17 -2.86
CA SER A 16 5.87 -1.86 -3.30
C SER A 16 6.24 -0.77 -2.28
N PRO A 17 6.80 0.36 -2.73
CA PRO A 17 7.62 1.23 -1.89
C PRO A 17 6.79 1.81 -0.74
N SER A 18 7.19 1.51 0.49
CA SER A 18 6.57 1.97 1.73
C SER A 18 6.87 3.44 2.00
N TYR A 19 6.66 4.32 1.01
CA TYR A 19 7.05 5.72 1.12
C TYR A 19 5.82 6.60 1.29
N PRO A 20 5.47 6.96 2.55
CA PRO A 20 4.47 7.98 2.80
C PRO A 20 4.82 9.27 2.04
N GLU A 21 6.11 9.59 1.80
CA GLU A 21 6.48 10.76 1.01
C GLU A 21 5.97 10.70 -0.45
N ALA A 22 5.92 9.54 -1.09
CA ALA A 22 5.43 9.42 -2.45
C ALA A 22 3.90 9.63 -2.50
N CYS A 23 3.20 9.11 -1.50
CA CYS A 23 1.76 9.33 -1.34
C CYS A 23 1.44 10.82 -1.13
N ILE A 24 2.17 11.48 -0.23
CA ILE A 24 2.01 12.90 0.05
C ILE A 24 2.34 13.74 -1.20
N ARG A 25 3.41 13.40 -1.93
CA ARG A 25 3.80 14.08 -3.19
C ARG A 25 2.73 13.95 -4.28
N ALA A 26 1.99 12.84 -4.32
CA ALA A 26 0.87 12.63 -5.23
C ALA A 26 -0.41 13.42 -4.84
N GLY A 27 -0.37 14.15 -3.72
CA GLY A 27 -1.52 14.82 -3.12
C GLY A 27 -2.47 13.87 -2.38
N GLY A 28 -1.96 12.72 -1.94
CA GLY A 28 -2.68 11.72 -1.18
C GLY A 28 -2.30 11.71 0.30
N PHE A 29 -2.92 10.78 1.05
CA PHE A 29 -2.68 10.51 2.46
C PHE A 29 -2.72 9.00 2.72
N CYS A 30 -2.02 8.56 3.77
CA CYS A 30 -1.94 7.16 4.13
C CYS A 30 -3.06 6.77 5.10
N GLN A 31 -3.83 5.74 4.78
CA GLN A 31 -4.87 5.21 5.67
C GLN A 31 -5.14 3.73 5.44
N PHE A 32 -5.46 2.98 6.50
CA PHE A 32 -5.80 1.55 6.39
C PHE A 32 -6.97 1.28 5.43
N ASN A 33 -8.02 2.10 5.53
CA ASN A 33 -9.14 2.09 4.60
C ASN A 33 -9.33 3.50 4.05
N CYS A 34 -9.40 3.64 2.73
CA CYS A 34 -9.71 4.91 2.12
C CYS A 34 -11.15 5.31 2.46
N PRO A 35 -11.40 6.55 2.94
CA PRO A 35 -12.75 7.03 3.14
C PRO A 35 -13.54 6.99 1.82
N PRO A 36 -14.88 6.87 1.87
CA PRO A 36 -15.74 6.65 0.69
C PRO A 36 -15.68 7.75 -0.38
N LEU A 37 -15.16 8.92 -0.03
CA LEU A 37 -14.96 10.07 -0.92
C LEU A 37 -13.52 10.19 -1.45
N SER A 38 -12.67 9.21 -1.15
CA SER A 38 -11.29 9.13 -1.61
C SER A 38 -11.07 7.85 -2.41
N THR A 39 -10.08 7.89 -3.30
CA THR A 39 -9.74 6.79 -4.20
C THR A 39 -8.40 6.20 -3.78
N PRO A 40 -8.26 4.87 -3.64
CA PRO A 40 -6.96 4.25 -3.44
C PRO A 40 -6.11 4.43 -4.70
N ILE A 41 -4.95 5.07 -4.56
CA ILE A 41 -4.00 5.33 -5.64
C ILE A 41 -2.68 4.56 -5.46
N GLY A 42 -2.51 3.89 -4.32
CA GLY A 42 -1.30 3.14 -4.01
C GLY A 42 -1.31 2.58 -2.59
N ILE A 43 -0.13 2.34 -2.03
CA ILE A 43 0.08 1.68 -0.73
C ILE A 43 1.08 2.52 0.08
N CYS A 44 0.85 2.65 1.38
CA CYS A 44 1.70 3.37 2.35
C CYS A 44 2.36 2.41 3.36
N GLY A 45 2.99 1.33 2.87
CA GLY A 45 3.60 0.33 3.73
C GLY A 45 2.61 -0.72 4.26
N PHE A 46 2.82 -1.23 5.48
CA PHE A 46 2.09 -2.41 5.96
C PHE A 46 0.61 -2.09 6.25
N VAL A 47 -0.28 -2.66 5.42
CA VAL A 47 -1.75 -2.63 5.53
C VAL A 47 -2.37 -1.22 5.35
N GLN A 48 -1.58 -0.20 5.05
CA GLN A 48 -2.07 1.15 4.76
C GLN A 48 -2.14 1.37 3.26
N SER A 49 -3.26 1.89 2.78
CA SER A 49 -3.45 2.35 1.40
C SER A 49 -3.05 3.83 1.29
N CYS A 50 -2.51 4.23 0.15
CA CYS A 50 -2.42 5.63 -0.22
C CYS A 50 -3.74 6.04 -0.87
N CYS A 51 -4.43 6.99 -0.25
CA CYS A 51 -5.74 7.47 -0.64
C CYS A 51 -5.64 8.91 -1.15
N LYS A 52 -6.40 9.25 -2.18
CA LYS A 52 -6.44 10.60 -2.73
C LYS A 52 -7.88 11.06 -2.87
N TRP A 53 -8.18 12.27 -2.40
CA TRP A 53 -9.48 12.90 -2.66
C TRP A 53 -9.67 13.05 -4.17
N ARG A 54 -10.87 12.71 -4.66
CA ARG A 54 -11.20 12.88 -6.07
C ARG A 54 -11.05 14.33 -6.51
#